data_AF-A0A2J6XME9-F1
#
_entry.id   AF-A0A2J6XME9-F1
#
_cell.length_a   1.000
_cell.length_b   1.000
_cell.length_c   1.000
_cell.angle_alpha   90.00
_cell.angle_beta   90.00
_cell.angle_gamma   90.00
#
_symmetry.space_group_name_H-M   'P 1'
#
loop_
_entity.id
_entity.type
_entity.pdbx_description
1 polymer ?
#
loop_
_entity_poly.entity_id
_entity_poly.type
_entity_poly.pdbx_seq_one_letter_code
_entity_poly.pdbx_strand_id
1 'polypeptide(L)'
;MRMYKSTISFTLIIVQISLLAVQFITGMIINLFAPMNIQPYSSYPFMMGYMMYIFSAIPLLSFHMMLGIIIGMVSIAMLVISAIKKDNKILVLSFVEGLFVLMAGISGINFVLSGLSNNWLSLIMSIGFIGSLISLFFILQLNKI
;
A
#
# COMPACT_ATOMS: atom_id res chain seq x y z
N MET A 1 0.33 38.82 1.41
CA MET A 1 1.25 37.78 1.93
C MET A 1 1.13 36.56 1.03
N ARG A 2 2.09 36.38 0.12
CA ARG A 2 2.06 35.36 -0.95
C ARG A 2 2.46 34.02 -0.32
N MET A 3 1.51 33.12 -0.15
CA MET A 3 1.74 31.81 0.48
C MET A 3 2.79 31.04 -0.30
N TYR A 4 3.79 30.52 0.41
CA TYR A 4 4.78 29.59 -0.11
C TYR A 4 4.06 28.40 -0.77
N LYS A 5 4.15 28.29 -2.10
CA LYS A 5 3.71 27.10 -2.82
C LYS A 5 4.44 25.90 -2.24
N SER A 6 3.67 25.01 -1.62
CA SER A 6 4.13 23.87 -0.84
C SER A 6 4.85 22.84 -1.73
N THR A 7 6.17 22.97 -1.87
CA THR A 7 7.04 21.99 -2.55
C THR A 7 7.03 20.61 -1.89
N ILE A 8 6.86 20.55 -0.57
CA ILE A 8 6.91 19.29 0.21
C ILE A 8 5.77 18.33 -0.16
N SER A 9 4.56 18.83 -0.43
CA SER A 9 3.42 17.95 -0.77
C SER A 9 3.62 17.29 -2.14
N PHE A 10 4.24 17.98 -3.09
CA PHE A 10 4.46 17.47 -4.43
C PHE A 10 5.47 16.32 -4.44
N THR A 11 6.62 16.50 -3.77
CA THR A 11 7.66 15.47 -3.68
C THR A 11 7.12 14.19 -3.04
N LEU A 12 6.34 14.31 -1.96
CA LEU A 12 5.74 13.14 -1.29
C LEU A 12 4.78 12.37 -2.20
N ILE A 13 3.98 13.08 -3.00
CA ILE A 13 3.08 12.43 -3.96
C ILE A 13 3.87 11.66 -5.02
N ILE A 14 4.95 12.25 -5.56
CA ILE A 14 5.79 11.57 -6.56
C ILE A 14 6.48 10.34 -5.96
N VAL A 15 6.98 10.45 -4.72
CA VAL A 15 7.54 9.31 -3.98
C VAL A 15 6.48 8.22 -3.80
N GLN A 16 5.27 8.58 -3.35
CA GLN A 16 4.18 7.62 -3.14
C GLN A 16 3.78 6.91 -4.44
N ILE A 17 3.64 7.64 -5.55
CA ILE A 17 3.34 7.06 -6.87
C ILE A 17 4.45 6.10 -7.30
N SER A 18 5.72 6.48 -7.10
CA SER A 18 6.87 5.64 -7.46
C SER A 18 6.89 4.36 -6.63
N LEU A 19 6.66 4.46 -5.31
CA LEU A 19 6.57 3.30 -4.42
C LEU A 19 5.40 2.39 -4.80
N LEU A 20 4.23 2.96 -5.10
CA LEU A 20 3.06 2.21 -5.59
C LEU A 20 3.36 1.47 -6.89
N ALA A 21 4.08 2.08 -7.84
CA ALA A 21 4.48 1.41 -9.07
C ALA A 21 5.37 0.19 -8.81
N VAL A 22 6.37 0.31 -7.93
CA VAL A 22 7.23 -0.82 -7.53
C VAL A 22 6.42 -1.87 -6.76
N GLN A 23 5.51 -1.45 -5.88
CA GLN A 23 4.62 -2.34 -5.12
C GLN A 23 3.73 -3.16 -6.06
N PHE A 24 3.20 -2.53 -7.10
CA PHE A 24 2.38 -3.21 -8.11
C PHE A 24 3.19 -4.26 -8.86
N ILE A 25 4.38 -3.91 -9.36
CA ILE A 25 5.23 -4.85 -10.12
C ILE A 25 5.60 -6.04 -9.25
N THR A 26 6.05 -5.80 -8.01
CA THR A 26 6.41 -6.88 -7.08
C THR A 26 5.22 -7.75 -6.70
N GLY A 27 4.05 -7.14 -6.46
CA GLY A 27 2.81 -7.85 -6.17
C GLY A 27 2.34 -8.72 -7.34
N MET A 28 2.48 -8.22 -8.58
CA MET A 28 2.17 -8.99 -9.79
C MET A 28 3.12 -10.16 -9.97
N ILE A 29 4.42 -9.99 -9.72
CA ILE A 29 5.38 -11.10 -9.77
C ILE A 29 4.99 -12.18 -8.76
N ILE A 30 4.64 -11.80 -7.52
CA ILE A 30 4.20 -12.74 -6.50
C ILE A 30 2.92 -13.46 -6.93
N ASN A 31 1.91 -12.72 -7.41
CA ASN A 31 0.63 -13.31 -7.85
C ASN A 31 0.78 -14.28 -9.02
N LEU A 32 1.74 -14.05 -9.93
CA LEU A 32 1.93 -14.87 -11.12
C LEU A 32 2.89 -16.04 -10.92
N PHE A 33 3.89 -15.90 -10.05
CA PHE A 33 5.02 -16.83 -9.96
C PHE A 33 5.23 -17.45 -8.58
N ALA A 34 4.44 -17.08 -7.56
CA ALA A 34 4.49 -17.78 -6.28
C ALA A 34 4.07 -19.26 -6.44
N PRO A 35 4.66 -20.17 -5.66
CA PRO A 35 4.22 -21.56 -5.62
C PRO A 35 2.73 -21.61 -5.26
N MET A 36 1.91 -22.17 -6.15
CA MET A 36 0.49 -22.36 -5.84
C MET A 36 0.33 -23.41 -4.73
N ASN A 37 -0.67 -23.24 -3.87
CA ASN A 37 -1.04 -24.17 -2.80
C ASN A 37 -0.03 -24.29 -1.64
N ILE A 38 0.56 -23.17 -1.23
CA ILE A 38 1.21 -23.10 0.08
C ILE A 38 0.16 -23.45 1.14
N GLN A 39 0.50 -24.38 2.04
CA GLN A 39 -0.43 -24.77 3.10
C GLN A 39 -0.84 -23.53 3.92
N PRO A 40 -2.14 -23.30 4.15
CA PRO A 40 -2.61 -22.12 4.86
C PRO A 40 -2.09 -22.10 6.30
N TYR A 41 -2.07 -20.92 6.92
CA TYR A 41 -1.56 -20.75 8.28
C TYR A 41 -2.23 -21.69 9.29
N SER A 42 -3.52 -22.01 9.12
CA SER A 42 -4.26 -22.98 9.96
C SER A 42 -3.60 -24.35 10.10
N SER A 43 -2.70 -24.70 9.19
CA SER A 43 -1.95 -25.96 9.19
C SER A 43 -0.62 -25.88 9.95
N TYR A 44 -0.26 -24.71 10.50
CA TYR A 44 0.98 -24.49 11.26
C TYR A 44 0.68 -24.18 12.74
N PRO A 45 1.41 -24.79 13.69
CA PRO A 45 1.18 -24.58 15.12
C PRO A 45 1.58 -23.18 15.62
N PHE A 46 2.44 -22.46 14.88
CA PHE A 46 2.93 -21.13 15.29
C PHE A 46 3.03 -20.17 14.09
N MET A 47 2.53 -18.94 14.26
CA MET A 47 2.51 -17.90 13.22
C MET A 47 3.92 -17.50 12.76
N MET A 48 4.89 -17.48 13.67
CA MET A 48 6.26 -17.15 13.32
C MET A 48 6.90 -18.21 12.41
N GLY A 49 6.60 -19.50 12.65
CA GLY A 49 7.08 -20.60 11.80
C GLY A 49 6.51 -20.53 10.39
N TYR A 50 5.22 -20.18 10.26
CA TYR A 50 4.58 -19.98 8.96
C TYR A 50 5.21 -18.81 8.19
N MET A 51 5.42 -17.67 8.85
CA MET A 51 6.00 -16.48 8.20
C MET A 51 7.46 -16.73 7.77
N MET A 52 8.25 -17.45 8.57
CA MET A 52 9.60 -17.84 8.16
C MET A 52 9.59 -18.76 6.94
N TYR A 53 8.67 -19.73 6.89
CA TYR A 53 8.52 -20.63 5.76
C TYR A 53 8.08 -19.89 4.48
N ILE A 54 7.08 -19.01 4.55
CA ILE A 54 6.57 -18.33 3.36
C ILE A 54 7.58 -17.32 2.80
N PHE A 55 8.36 -16.65 3.65
CA PHE A 55 9.42 -15.75 3.21
C PHE A 55 10.62 -16.49 2.62
N SER A 56 10.91 -17.72 3.05
CA SER A 56 11.94 -18.53 2.38
C SER A 56 11.44 -19.08 1.04
N ALA A 57 10.16 -19.46 0.94
CA ALA A 57 9.54 -19.91 -0.29
C ALA A 57 9.36 -18.78 -1.32
N ILE A 58 9.09 -17.56 -0.87
CA ILE A 58 8.85 -16.39 -1.71
C ILE A 58 9.68 -15.20 -1.19
N PRO A 59 10.98 -15.14 -1.51
CA PRO A 59 11.86 -14.09 -1.01
C PRO A 59 11.36 -12.67 -1.28
N LEU A 60 10.74 -12.46 -2.45
CA LEU A 60 10.21 -11.16 -2.87
C LEU A 60 9.03 -10.68 -2.01
N LEU A 61 8.35 -11.59 -1.30
CA LEU A 61 7.22 -11.24 -0.44
C LEU A 61 7.64 -10.33 0.71
N SER A 62 8.80 -10.58 1.31
CA SER A 62 9.32 -9.74 2.41
C SER A 62 9.57 -8.30 1.94
N PHE A 63 10.16 -8.14 0.75
CA PHE A 63 10.37 -6.84 0.13
C PHE A 63 9.05 -6.13 -0.21
N HIS A 64 8.08 -6.86 -0.78
CA HIS A 64 6.75 -6.35 -1.08
C HIS A 64 6.00 -5.89 0.19
N MET A 65 6.08 -6.65 1.29
CA MET A 65 5.48 -6.24 2.56
C MET A 65 6.16 -5.01 3.15
N MET A 66 7.49 -4.94 3.10
CA MET A 66 8.25 -3.77 3.55
C MET A 66 7.85 -2.51 2.77
N LEU A 67 7.74 -2.59 1.44
CA LEU A 67 7.29 -1.49 0.61
C LEU A 67 5.87 -1.04 0.99
N GLY A 68 4.95 -1.98 1.24
CA GLY A 68 3.61 -1.67 1.73
C GLY A 68 3.61 -0.88 3.05
N ILE A 69 4.50 -1.22 3.98
CA ILE A 69 4.67 -0.49 5.25
C ILE A 69 5.20 0.94 4.97
N ILE A 70 6.19 1.08 4.09
CA ILE A 70 6.73 2.40 3.72
C ILE A 70 5.65 3.29 3.09
N ILE A 71 4.84 2.74 2.18
CA ILE A 71 3.69 3.42 1.56
C ILE A 71 2.68 3.87 2.63
N GLY A 72 2.39 3.03 3.63
CA GLY A 72 1.55 3.38 4.78
C GLY A 72 2.12 4.53 5.59
N MET A 73 3.43 4.54 5.86
CA MET A 73 4.09 5.64 6.58
C MET A 73 4.04 6.96 5.80
N VAL A 74 4.27 6.92 4.49
CA VAL A 74 4.19 8.11 3.63
C VAL A 74 2.76 8.64 3.55
N SER A 75 1.76 7.76 3.47
CA SER A 75 0.34 8.12 3.54
C SER A 75 -0.02 8.86 4.83
N ILE A 76 0.43 8.35 5.98
CA ILE A 76 0.25 9.01 7.29
C ILE A 76 0.94 10.38 7.29
N ALA A 77 2.16 10.47 6.76
CA ALA A 77 2.88 11.74 6.69
C ALA A 77 2.13 12.78 5.84
N MET A 78 1.55 12.38 4.70
CA MET A 78 0.71 13.25 3.89
C MET A 78 -0.51 13.75 4.67
N LEU A 79 -1.19 12.85 5.38
CA LEU A 79 -2.34 13.22 6.22
C LEU A 79 -1.94 14.23 7.31
N VAL A 80 -0.86 13.99 8.05
CA VAL A 80 -0.39 14.89 9.11
C VAL A 80 -0.01 16.27 8.55
N ILE A 81 0.74 16.32 7.44
CA ILE A 81 1.15 17.58 6.83
C ILE A 81 -0.07 18.37 6.33
N SER A 82 -1.06 17.70 5.75
CA SER A 82 -2.30 18.34 5.30
C SER A 82 -3.12 18.91 6.45
N ALA A 83 -3.17 18.21 7.60
CA ALA A 83 -3.84 18.68 8.81
C ALA A 83 -3.16 19.93 9.37
N ILE A 84 -1.83 19.94 9.46
CA ILE A 84 -1.04 21.09 9.94
C ILE A 84 -1.28 22.31 9.05
N LYS A 85 -1.35 22.11 7.71
CA LYS A 85 -1.60 23.18 6.73
C LYS A 85 -3.04 23.66 6.69
N LYS A 86 -3.97 22.97 7.36
CA LYS A 86 -5.42 23.27 7.35
C LYS A 86 -6.03 23.31 5.95
N ASP A 87 -5.49 22.52 5.03
CA ASP A 87 -6.09 22.34 3.71
C ASP A 87 -7.13 21.21 3.79
N ASN A 88 -8.38 21.58 4.05
CA ASN A 88 -9.46 20.61 4.23
C ASN A 88 -9.66 19.69 3.02
N LYS A 89 -9.39 20.16 1.79
CA LYS A 89 -9.57 19.35 0.58
C LYS A 89 -8.48 18.29 0.49
N ILE A 90 -7.22 18.69 0.66
CA ILE A 90 -6.09 17.76 0.66
C ILE A 90 -6.16 16.80 1.86
N LEU A 91 -6.63 17.27 3.01
CA LEU A 91 -6.83 16.46 4.21
C LEU A 91 -7.80 15.31 3.97
N VAL A 92 -8.99 15.60 3.44
CA VAL A 92 -10.00 14.57 3.13
C VAL A 92 -9.46 13.57 2.11
N LEU A 93 -8.79 14.04 1.05
CA LEU A 93 -8.23 13.14 0.04
C LEU A 93 -7.08 12.29 0.58
N SER A 94 -6.21 12.85 1.44
CA SER A 94 -5.13 12.10 2.08
C SER A 94 -5.67 11.04 3.04
N PHE A 95 -6.79 11.33 3.72
CA PHE A 95 -7.48 10.35 4.55
C PHE A 95 -8.07 9.20 3.72
N VAL A 96 -8.75 9.52 2.63
CA VAL A 96 -9.30 8.51 1.70
C VAL A 96 -8.18 7.66 1.09
N GLU A 97 -7.07 8.28 0.68
CA GLU A 97 -5.88 7.58 0.19
C GLU A 97 -5.33 6.59 1.23
N GLY A 98 -5.20 7.03 2.48
CA GLY A 98 -4.74 6.15 3.57
C GLY A 98 -5.70 5.00 3.87
N LEU A 99 -7.01 5.19 3.76
CA LEU A 99 -7.98 4.09 3.88
C LEU A 99 -7.77 3.04 2.79
N PHE A 100 -7.51 3.45 1.56
CA PHE A 100 -7.22 2.54 0.46
C PHE A 100 -5.90 1.78 0.65
N VAL A 101 -4.86 2.45 1.14
CA VAL A 101 -3.58 1.81 1.50
C VAL A 101 -3.77 0.79 2.62
N LEU A 102 -4.52 1.13 3.68
CA LEU A 102 -4.82 0.21 4.76
C LEU A 102 -5.64 -1.00 4.29
N MET A 103 -6.66 -0.77 3.46
CA MET A 103 -7.45 -1.84 2.87
C MET A 103 -6.57 -2.80 2.06
N ALA A 104 -5.65 -2.28 1.24
CA ALA A 104 -4.69 -3.09 0.49
C ALA A 104 -3.74 -3.86 1.41
N GLY A 105 -3.22 -3.23 2.46
CA GLY A 105 -2.34 -3.88 3.43
C GLY A 105 -3.01 -5.02 4.19
N ILE A 106 -4.20 -4.80 4.73
CA ILE A 106 -4.96 -5.80 5.49
C ILE A 106 -5.35 -6.98 4.59
N SER A 107 -5.86 -6.70 3.39
CA SER A 107 -6.22 -7.75 2.43
C SER A 107 -4.99 -8.53 1.96
N GLY A 108 -3.84 -7.88 1.76
CA GLY A 108 -2.57 -8.53 1.43
C GLY A 108 -2.07 -9.47 2.54
N ILE A 109 -2.11 -9.05 3.80
CA ILE A 109 -1.76 -9.91 4.94
C ILE A 109 -2.68 -11.14 4.98
N ASN A 110 -3.99 -10.94 4.84
CA ASN A 110 -4.95 -12.04 4.84
C ASN A 110 -4.77 -12.97 3.63
N PHE A 111 -4.38 -12.43 2.47
CA PHE A 111 -4.08 -13.22 1.28
C PHE A 111 -2.88 -14.16 1.54
N VAL A 112 -1.82 -13.63 2.15
CA VAL A 112 -0.66 -14.43 2.59
C VAL A 112 -1.08 -15.50 3.61
N LEU A 113 -1.90 -15.15 4.60
CA LEU A 113 -2.39 -16.10 5.62
C LEU A 113 -3.28 -17.21 5.02
N SER A 114 -3.95 -16.93 3.90
CA SER A 114 -4.72 -17.91 3.13
C SER A 114 -3.87 -18.86 2.26
N GLY A 115 -2.53 -18.76 2.33
CA GLY A 115 -1.64 -19.55 1.47
C GLY A 115 -1.65 -19.08 0.01
N LEU A 116 -1.91 -17.78 -0.23
CA LEU A 116 -1.99 -17.17 -1.56
C LEU A 116 -3.06 -17.78 -2.48
N SER A 117 -4.12 -18.33 -1.88
CA SER A 117 -5.18 -19.04 -2.61
C SER A 117 -6.47 -18.23 -2.77
N ASN A 118 -6.72 -17.25 -1.90
CA ASN A 118 -7.98 -16.52 -1.91
C ASN A 118 -7.95 -15.32 -2.88
N ASN A 119 -8.40 -15.56 -4.11
CA ASN A 119 -8.44 -14.56 -5.18
C ASN A 119 -9.29 -13.32 -4.85
N TRP A 120 -10.29 -13.43 -3.96
CA TRP A 120 -11.08 -12.27 -3.52
C TRP A 120 -10.24 -11.28 -2.72
N LEU A 121 -9.32 -11.77 -1.88
CA LEU A 121 -8.41 -10.93 -1.12
C LEU A 121 -7.41 -10.22 -2.05
N SER A 122 -6.92 -10.93 -3.07
CA SER A 122 -6.07 -10.33 -4.11
C SER A 122 -6.82 -9.25 -4.91
N LEU A 123 -8.11 -9.47 -5.22
CA LEU A 123 -8.95 -8.47 -5.86
C LEU A 123 -9.14 -7.24 -4.96
N ILE A 124 -9.49 -7.42 -3.67
CA ILE A 124 -9.65 -6.29 -2.72
C ILE A 124 -8.35 -5.49 -2.59
N MET A 125 -7.20 -6.17 -2.56
CA MET A 125 -5.89 -5.53 -2.56
C MET A 125 -5.68 -4.66 -3.82
N SER A 126 -6.06 -5.16 -5.00
CA SER A 126 -5.99 -4.39 -6.25
C SER A 126 -6.94 -3.18 -6.28
N ILE A 127 -8.12 -3.30 -5.66
CA ILE A 127 -9.08 -2.19 -5.50
C ILE A 127 -8.49 -1.11 -4.59
N GLY A 128 -7.83 -1.50 -3.50
CA GLY A 128 -7.12 -0.57 -2.62
C GLY A 128 -5.97 0.13 -3.35
N PHE A 129 -5.19 -0.62 -4.12
CA PHE A 129 -4.13 -0.05 -4.95
C PHE A 129 -4.64 1.02 -5.93
N ILE A 130 -5.66 0.70 -6.74
CA ILE A 130 -6.18 1.65 -7.73
C ILE A 130 -6.88 2.85 -7.07
N GLY A 131 -7.56 2.63 -5.93
CA GLY A 131 -8.18 3.69 -5.15
C GLY A 131 -7.16 4.68 -4.58
N SER A 132 -6.01 4.20 -4.09
CA SER A 132 -4.90 5.05 -3.65
C SER A 132 -4.32 5.85 -4.81
N LEU A 133 -4.09 5.23 -5.98
CA LEU A 133 -3.61 5.94 -7.18
C LEU A 133 -4.56 7.06 -7.61
N ILE A 134 -5.86 6.78 -7.71
CA ILE A 134 -6.88 7.78 -8.07
C ILE A 134 -6.87 8.94 -7.09
N SER A 135 -6.81 8.64 -5.78
CA SER A 135 -6.76 9.66 -4.73
C SER A 135 -5.53 10.56 -4.87
N LEU A 136 -4.34 9.97 -5.13
CA LEU A 136 -3.11 10.73 -5.37
C LEU A 136 -3.19 11.62 -6.61
N PHE A 137 -3.83 11.16 -7.69
CA PHE A 137 -4.06 11.98 -8.88
C PHE A 137 -4.91 13.22 -8.57
N PHE A 138 -5.97 13.09 -7.78
CA PHE A 138 -6.77 14.24 -7.35
C PHE A 138 -5.98 15.20 -6.45
N ILE A 139 -5.20 14.67 -5.49
CA ILE A 139 -4.32 15.51 -4.65
C ILE A 139 -3.31 16.28 -5.51
N LEU A 140 -2.75 15.63 -6.54
CA LEU A 140 -1.80 16.25 -7.46
C LEU A 140 -2.44 17.39 -8.27
N GLN A 141 -3.68 17.22 -8.73
CA GLN A 141 -4.41 18.25 -9.47
C GLN A 141 -4.70 19.47 -8.60
N LEU A 142 -5.14 19.26 -7.35
CA LEU A 142 -5.43 20.37 -6.43
C LEU A 142 -4.17 21.13 -6.02
N ASN A 143 -3.01 20.46 -5.92
CA ASN A 143 -1.74 21.11 -5.59
C ASN A 143 -1.15 21.98 -6.73
N LYS A 144 -1.64 21.85 -7.97
CA LYS A 144 -1.17 22.65 -9.12
C LYS A 144 -1.88 24.00 -9.26
N ILE A 145 -3.08 24.11 -8.70
CA ILE A 145 -3.93 25.32 -8.70
C ILE A 145 -3.45 26.26 -7.59
#